data_AF-A0A8J1ZMK3-F1
#
_entry.id   AF-A0A8J1ZMK3-F1
#
_cell.length_a   1.000
_cell.length_b   1.000
_cell.length_c   1.000
_cell.angle_alpha   90.00
_cell.angle_beta   90.00
_cell.angle_gamma   90.00
#
_symmetry.space_group_name_H-M   'P 1'
#
loop_
_entity.id
_entity.type
_entity.pdbx_description
1 polymer ?
#
loop_
_entity_poly.entity_id
_entity_poly.type
_entity_poly.pdbx_seq_one_letter_code
_entity_poly.pdbx_strand_id
1 'polypeptide(L)'
;MSLLHDLAGLVGDAATWVFDPAVSATKSVSTMSSFHADQQVVNHVDVGVHLPLKNWTRNYRRGSRSVAVASRLKTSFSESPTFMITSGITHEKEHCLVADAPDRDGSSFHLAPCGAQVKKMNGHELFRFMDNGALYTLMGKKCITLEDGNVTKQGGSITLQDCDTATAAGDGRALWEPMPSSQLKSGKAGDYCLTMGPEQARPGETNLIRGSNAIDASSSNGSHIPKLVADGNDSTYWASDWDPSEDETVTIDLGTTAKVNGIDIDWEYPPKSFSVENSTDGVHFSSCMNVDFNEKWNLHMPGRMLKARYLRIVMHEVHPVLGQHKESGRHLYGIQHVRVTSRALQPVLQKCSDAARSTDARDKWFLVEVTEFNPCKNPRLDQPPPDVPSTTQFAGGKDDVKGPETPEAAGLPSKEMIEA
;
A
#
# COMPACT_ATOMS: atom_id res chain seq x y z
N MET A 1 48.57 36.97 -40.28
CA MET A 1 47.54 37.95 -39.87
C MET A 1 46.79 37.30 -38.70
N SER A 2 47.07 37.61 -37.43
CA SER A 2 46.82 38.89 -36.69
C SER A 2 45.35 38.98 -36.25
N LEU A 3 44.95 39.02 -34.96
CA LEU A 3 45.63 38.94 -33.64
C LEU A 3 44.92 37.85 -32.77
N LEU A 4 45.29 37.40 -31.55
CA LEU A 4 46.22 37.77 -30.46
C LEU A 4 45.82 38.85 -29.42
N HIS A 5 46.38 38.72 -28.21
CA HIS A 5 46.18 39.47 -26.93
C HIS A 5 44.82 39.26 -26.21
N ASP A 6 44.71 39.23 -24.88
CA ASP A 6 45.61 38.95 -23.72
C ASP A 6 44.67 38.62 -22.52
N LEU A 7 44.92 37.68 -21.58
CA LEU A 7 45.95 37.51 -20.54
C LEU A 7 45.80 38.37 -19.24
N ALA A 8 45.99 37.69 -18.10
CA ALA A 8 46.08 38.17 -16.69
C ALA A 8 44.79 38.75 -16.04
N GLY A 9 44.57 38.61 -14.72
CA GLY A 9 45.31 37.86 -13.68
C GLY A 9 45.16 38.47 -12.26
N LEU A 10 45.54 37.70 -11.23
CA LEU A 10 45.70 38.07 -9.79
C LEU A 10 44.38 38.24 -9.00
N VAL A 11 44.13 37.70 -7.78
CA VAL A 11 44.89 37.27 -6.56
C VAL A 11 44.70 38.24 -5.39
N GLY A 12 44.44 37.70 -4.19
CA GLY A 12 44.35 38.40 -2.90
C GLY A 12 42.91 38.76 -2.48
N ASP A 13 42.50 38.65 -1.21
CA ASP A 13 43.24 38.17 -0.04
C ASP A 13 42.30 37.68 1.09
N ALA A 14 42.87 36.96 2.05
CA ALA A 14 42.16 36.44 3.22
C ALA A 14 41.90 37.51 4.30
N ALA A 15 40.84 37.32 5.09
CA ALA A 15 40.64 38.03 6.36
C ALA A 15 40.27 37.03 7.46
N THR A 16 41.28 36.63 8.24
CA THR A 16 41.12 35.91 9.51
C THR A 16 40.53 36.80 10.59
N TRP A 17 39.67 36.25 11.44
CA TRP A 17 39.42 36.79 12.79
C TRP A 17 39.51 35.66 13.82
N VAL A 18 40.51 35.77 14.70
CA VAL A 18 40.65 34.98 15.92
C VAL A 18 40.40 35.95 17.08
N PHE A 19 39.45 35.62 17.97
CA PHE A 19 39.41 36.19 19.31
C PHE A 19 38.81 35.20 20.32
N ASP A 20 39.68 34.83 21.26
CA ASP A 20 39.50 34.18 22.57
C ASP A 20 40.66 34.79 23.42
N PRO A 21 40.74 34.73 24.77
CA PRO A 21 39.91 33.99 25.72
C PRO A 21 39.55 34.74 27.04
N ALA A 22 38.71 34.12 27.89
CA ALA A 22 38.76 34.14 29.38
C ALA A 22 37.62 33.26 29.94
N VAL A 23 37.86 32.10 30.55
CA VAL A 23 38.35 31.88 31.93
C VAL A 23 37.48 32.54 33.01
N SER A 24 36.67 31.72 33.70
CA SER A 24 36.52 31.78 35.15
C SER A 24 36.08 30.42 35.70
N ALA A 25 36.66 30.01 36.84
CA ALA A 25 36.38 28.74 37.49
C ALA A 25 36.29 28.90 39.01
N THR A 26 35.25 28.34 39.62
CA THR A 26 35.08 28.13 41.08
C THR A 26 34.31 26.83 41.26
N LYS A 27 34.94 25.73 41.72
CA LYS A 27 35.11 25.35 43.14
C LYS A 27 33.80 25.45 43.93
N SER A 28 33.06 24.36 44.13
CA SER A 28 33.30 23.20 45.03
C SER A 28 32.87 23.45 46.49
N VAL A 29 31.84 22.74 46.96
CA VAL A 29 31.69 22.32 48.36
C VAL A 29 31.17 20.88 48.38
N SER A 30 31.76 20.05 49.24
CA SER A 30 31.40 18.66 49.47
C SER A 30 30.56 18.53 50.74
N THR A 31 29.66 17.56 50.80
CA THR A 31 29.18 16.97 52.06
C THR A 31 29.18 15.45 51.96
N MET A 32 30.09 14.82 52.70
CA MET A 32 30.03 13.39 53.00
C MET A 32 29.06 13.18 54.17
N SER A 33 28.22 12.15 54.09
CA SER A 33 27.82 11.39 55.29
C SER A 33 27.53 9.95 54.90
N SER A 34 28.33 9.05 55.46
CA SER A 34 28.32 7.60 55.27
C SER A 34 27.11 6.89 55.87
N PHE A 35 26.73 5.74 55.30
CA PHE A 35 26.36 4.54 56.07
C PHE A 35 26.75 3.26 55.29
N HIS A 36 27.38 2.29 55.97
CA HIS A 36 27.53 0.89 55.53
C HIS A 36 26.19 0.14 55.85
N ALA A 37 25.89 -1.10 55.42
CA ALA A 37 26.59 -2.19 54.72
C ALA A 37 25.58 -2.85 53.71
N ASP A 38 25.76 -3.99 53.03
CA ASP A 38 26.70 -5.11 53.16
C ASP A 38 26.86 -5.87 51.81
N GLN A 39 27.81 -6.81 51.73
CA GLN A 39 28.19 -7.55 50.52
C GLN A 39 27.32 -8.81 50.24
N GLN A 40 27.21 -9.24 48.97
CA GLN A 40 27.69 -10.60 48.58
C GLN A 40 27.85 -10.87 47.07
N VAL A 41 29.12 -11.10 46.72
CA VAL A 41 29.78 -11.99 45.73
C VAL A 41 28.96 -12.77 44.68
N VAL A 42 29.50 -12.75 43.45
CA VAL A 42 29.14 -13.48 42.22
C VAL A 42 29.68 -14.92 42.18
N ASN A 43 29.03 -15.86 41.48
CA ASN A 43 29.75 -16.88 40.67
C ASN A 43 28.87 -17.62 39.64
N HIS A 44 29.44 -17.82 38.44
CA HIS A 44 28.97 -18.75 37.39
C HIS A 44 29.46 -20.18 37.67
N VAL A 45 28.67 -21.20 37.35
CA VAL A 45 29.16 -22.53 36.91
C VAL A 45 28.18 -23.15 35.91
N ASP A 46 28.72 -23.78 34.87
CA ASP A 46 28.01 -24.52 33.82
C ASP A 46 28.62 -25.94 33.75
N VAL A 47 27.86 -27.03 34.01
CA VAL A 47 28.29 -28.42 33.72
C VAL A 47 27.10 -29.38 33.50
N GLY A 48 27.00 -29.90 32.28
CA GLY A 48 27.14 -31.35 31.98
C GLY A 48 26.20 -32.40 32.59
N VAL A 49 25.42 -33.00 31.70
CA VAL A 49 24.63 -34.25 31.82
C VAL A 49 25.37 -35.44 32.46
N HIS A 50 24.68 -36.23 33.31
CA HIS A 50 24.91 -37.67 33.45
C HIS A 50 23.62 -38.45 33.79
N LEU A 51 23.38 -39.55 33.05
CA LEU A 51 22.28 -40.51 33.26
C LEU A 51 22.67 -41.60 34.27
N PRO A 52 21.69 -42.24 34.93
CA PRO A 52 21.80 -43.68 35.15
C PRO A 52 20.55 -44.46 34.72
N LEU A 53 20.75 -45.49 33.91
CA LEU A 53 19.75 -46.51 33.58
C LEU A 53 19.55 -47.46 34.78
N LYS A 54 18.30 -47.66 35.24
CA LYS A 54 17.88 -48.90 35.92
C LYS A 54 16.46 -49.30 35.52
N ASN A 55 16.36 -50.45 34.86
CA ASN A 55 15.08 -51.09 34.51
C ASN A 55 14.41 -51.67 35.75
N TRP A 56 13.13 -51.36 35.97
CA TRP A 56 12.18 -52.26 36.67
C TRP A 56 10.81 -52.18 35.98
N THR A 57 10.44 -53.27 35.30
CA THR A 57 9.14 -53.41 34.65
C THR A 57 8.13 -54.08 35.57
N ARG A 58 7.02 -53.41 35.91
CA ARG A 58 5.69 -54.04 35.83
C ARG A 58 4.54 -53.03 35.88
N ASN A 59 3.64 -53.20 34.91
CA ASN A 59 2.43 -52.46 34.63
C ASN A 59 1.59 -52.05 35.85
N TYR A 60 1.19 -50.78 35.88
CA TYR A 60 -0.14 -50.40 36.39
C TYR A 60 -0.85 -49.53 35.35
N ARG A 61 -1.93 -50.04 34.75
CA ARG A 61 -2.77 -49.23 33.85
C ARG A 61 -3.55 -48.21 34.70
N ARG A 62 -3.20 -46.93 34.59
CA ARG A 62 -4.14 -45.82 34.81
C ARG A 62 -4.08 -44.89 33.62
N GLY A 63 -5.23 -44.64 33.00
CA GLY A 63 -5.34 -43.77 31.84
C GLY A 63 -4.91 -42.36 32.20
N SER A 64 -3.78 -41.93 31.65
CA SER A 64 -3.35 -40.54 31.77
C SER A 64 -4.22 -39.70 30.84
N ARG A 65 -5.10 -38.87 31.41
CA ARG A 65 -5.66 -37.74 30.67
C ARG A 65 -4.51 -36.77 30.40
N SER A 66 -3.93 -36.86 29.21
CA SER A 66 -2.97 -35.88 28.71
C SER A 66 -3.70 -34.55 28.58
N VAL A 67 -3.53 -33.66 29.56
CA VAL A 67 -3.89 -32.26 29.42
C VAL A 67 -2.92 -31.69 28.40
N ALA A 68 -3.35 -31.65 27.15
CA ALA A 68 -2.67 -30.88 26.12
C ALA A 68 -2.78 -29.40 26.53
N VAL A 69 -1.76 -28.91 27.23
CA VAL A 69 -1.54 -27.47 27.35
C VAL A 69 -1.26 -27.01 25.94
N ALA A 70 -2.28 -26.48 25.28
CA ALA A 70 -2.12 -25.80 24.01
C ALA A 70 -1.20 -24.60 24.28
N SER A 71 0.08 -24.76 23.95
CA SER A 71 1.00 -23.64 23.85
C SER A 71 0.46 -22.75 22.74
N ARG A 72 -0.34 -21.75 23.12
CA ARG A 72 -0.65 -20.62 22.24
C ARG A 72 0.69 -20.10 21.80
N LEU A 73 1.03 -20.31 20.52
CA LEU A 73 2.09 -19.55 19.87
C LEU A 73 1.77 -18.09 20.19
N LYS A 74 2.67 -17.41 20.91
CA LYS A 74 2.56 -15.97 21.11
C LYS A 74 2.71 -15.36 19.72
N THR A 75 1.58 -15.06 19.09
CA THR A 75 1.57 -14.16 17.95
C THR A 75 2.11 -12.83 18.45
N SER A 76 3.13 -12.29 17.79
CA SER A 76 3.72 -10.97 18.09
C SER A 76 2.72 -9.82 17.92
N PHE A 77 1.57 -10.09 17.29
CA PHE A 77 0.42 -9.21 17.16
C PHE A 77 -0.37 -9.07 18.47
N SER A 78 -0.54 -7.82 18.90
CA SER A 78 -1.20 -7.45 20.15
C SER A 78 -2.74 -7.42 20.06
N GLU A 79 -3.40 -7.42 21.22
CA GLU A 79 -4.82 -7.07 21.37
C GLU A 79 -5.02 -5.54 21.52
N SER A 80 -4.08 -4.73 21.03
CA SER A 80 -4.20 -3.26 21.01
C SER A 80 -5.53 -2.81 20.37
N PRO A 81 -6.07 -1.64 20.77
CA PRO A 81 -7.20 -1.03 20.08
C PRO A 81 -6.97 -0.98 18.56
N THR A 82 -8.01 -1.29 17.79
CA THR A 82 -8.04 -0.96 16.36
C THR A 82 -8.26 0.54 16.22
N PHE A 83 -7.55 1.19 15.31
CA PHE A 83 -7.79 2.60 15.00
C PHE A 83 -7.67 2.91 13.51
N MET A 84 -8.32 3.99 13.09
CA MET A 84 -8.02 4.69 11.84
C MET A 84 -6.95 5.74 12.09
N ILE A 85 -6.08 5.96 11.11
CA ILE A 85 -5.11 7.06 11.13
C ILE A 85 -5.70 8.18 10.27
N THR A 86 -6.32 9.18 10.89
CA THR A 86 -6.85 10.36 10.18
C THR A 86 -5.76 11.40 9.99
N SER A 87 -5.78 12.08 8.84
CA SER A 87 -4.80 13.09 8.45
C SER A 87 -5.35 14.48 8.73
N GLY A 88 -4.53 15.34 9.32
CA GLY A 88 -4.82 16.75 9.48
C GLY A 88 -4.66 17.59 8.20
N ILE A 89 -4.37 16.97 7.05
CA ILE A 89 -4.18 17.70 5.80
C ILE A 89 -5.44 18.51 5.44
N THR A 90 -5.26 19.78 5.11
CA THR A 90 -6.36 20.72 4.87
C THR A 90 -7.15 20.33 3.61
N HIS A 91 -8.38 19.85 3.79
CA HIS A 91 -9.30 19.46 2.71
C HIS A 91 -10.77 19.59 3.18
N GLU A 92 -11.71 19.73 2.24
CA GLU A 92 -13.17 19.73 2.47
C GLU A 92 -13.76 18.50 3.19
N LYS A 93 -12.98 17.42 3.32
CA LYS A 93 -13.40 16.14 3.91
C LYS A 93 -12.26 15.62 4.76
N GLU A 94 -12.59 15.03 5.90
CA GLU A 94 -11.60 14.29 6.70
C GLU A 94 -11.07 13.11 5.87
N HIS A 95 -9.74 13.00 5.77
CA HIS A 95 -9.06 11.93 5.04
C HIS A 95 -8.36 10.99 6.03
N CYS A 96 -8.36 9.70 5.76
CA CYS A 96 -7.55 8.71 6.47
C CYS A 96 -6.44 8.16 5.58
N LEU A 97 -5.40 7.62 6.21
CA LEU A 97 -4.43 6.75 5.57
C LEU A 97 -5.10 5.41 5.22
N VAL A 98 -4.89 4.93 3.99
CA VAL A 98 -5.51 3.72 3.45
C VAL A 98 -4.45 2.90 2.74
N ALA A 99 -4.32 1.62 3.07
CA ALA A 99 -3.47 0.70 2.33
C ALA A 99 -4.12 0.32 0.98
N ASP A 100 -3.34 0.33 -0.12
CA ASP A 100 -3.86 -0.07 -1.43
C ASP A 100 -4.24 -1.57 -1.46
N ALA A 101 -3.37 -2.44 -0.92
CA ALA A 101 -3.58 -3.87 -0.72
C ALA A 101 -3.00 -4.30 0.65
N PRO A 102 -3.81 -4.30 1.74
CA PRO A 102 -3.33 -4.41 3.12
C PRO A 102 -2.68 -5.76 3.47
N ASP A 103 -2.84 -6.76 2.61
CA ASP A 103 -2.31 -8.12 2.68
C ASP A 103 -0.97 -8.33 1.95
N ARG A 104 -0.48 -7.34 1.19
CA ARG A 104 0.65 -7.51 0.27
C ARG A 104 1.88 -6.71 0.68
N ASP A 105 3.03 -7.37 0.66
CA ASP A 105 4.33 -6.70 0.71
C ASP A 105 4.50 -5.81 -0.53
N GLY A 106 5.17 -4.67 -0.37
CA GLY A 106 5.30 -3.66 -1.43
C GLY A 106 4.04 -2.80 -1.64
N SER A 107 2.94 -3.05 -0.91
CA SER A 107 1.75 -2.20 -0.99
C SER A 107 2.00 -0.84 -0.35
N SER A 108 1.84 0.21 -1.16
CA SER A 108 1.84 1.59 -0.69
C SER A 108 0.47 1.99 -0.11
N PHE A 109 0.36 3.25 0.28
CA PHE A 109 -0.82 3.83 0.88
C PHE A 109 -1.26 5.09 0.12
N HIS A 110 -2.46 5.55 0.40
CA HIS A 110 -2.98 6.83 -0.06
C HIS A 110 -3.84 7.51 1.01
N LEU A 111 -4.13 8.79 0.81
CA LEU A 111 -5.20 9.47 1.53
C LEU A 111 -6.51 9.39 0.76
N ALA A 112 -7.60 9.07 1.46
CA ALA A 112 -8.95 9.14 0.92
C ALA A 112 -9.97 9.50 2.03
N PRO A 113 -11.18 9.99 1.68
CA PRO A 113 -12.16 10.40 2.68
C PRO A 113 -12.57 9.26 3.64
N CYS A 114 -12.46 9.47 4.95
CA CYS A 114 -12.70 8.46 6.00
C CYS A 114 -14.03 7.73 5.78
N GLY A 115 -15.13 8.49 5.73
CA GLY A 115 -16.47 7.96 5.57
C GLY A 115 -16.76 7.28 4.23
N ALA A 116 -15.87 7.39 3.23
CA ALA A 116 -15.97 6.63 1.99
C ALA A 116 -15.33 5.24 2.12
N GLN A 117 -14.27 5.09 2.92
CA GLN A 117 -13.60 3.80 3.17
C GLN A 117 -14.36 2.95 4.17
N VAL A 118 -14.83 3.53 5.28
CA VAL A 118 -15.67 2.82 6.26
C VAL A 118 -16.91 2.21 5.59
N LYS A 119 -17.52 2.92 4.63
CA LYS A 119 -18.66 2.41 3.80
C LYS A 119 -18.30 1.26 2.86
N LYS A 120 -17.02 0.98 2.61
CA LYS A 120 -16.57 -0.22 1.88
C LYS A 120 -16.47 -1.45 2.78
N MET A 121 -16.36 -1.27 4.11
CA MET A 121 -16.26 -2.35 5.11
C MET A 121 -15.20 -3.42 4.77
N ASN A 122 -14.11 -3.00 4.13
CA ASN A 122 -12.99 -3.87 3.76
C ASN A 122 -11.75 -3.68 4.64
N GLY A 123 -11.72 -2.66 5.52
CA GLY A 123 -10.71 -2.51 6.57
C GLY A 123 -9.30 -2.12 6.08
N HIS A 124 -9.20 -1.49 4.90
CA HIS A 124 -7.93 -0.98 4.37
C HIS A 124 -7.41 0.25 5.14
N GLU A 125 -8.29 0.89 5.89
CA GLU A 125 -8.10 2.06 6.74
C GLU A 125 -7.84 1.73 8.22
N LEU A 126 -7.76 0.43 8.58
CA LEU A 126 -7.70 -0.04 9.95
C LEU A 126 -6.31 -0.57 10.33
N PHE A 127 -5.79 -0.04 11.43
CA PHE A 127 -4.44 -0.29 11.92
C PHE A 127 -4.42 -0.66 13.41
N ARG A 128 -3.30 -1.23 13.85
CA ARG A 128 -3.01 -1.61 15.25
C ARG A 128 -1.53 -1.48 15.56
N PHE A 129 -1.20 -1.40 16.85
CA PHE A 129 0.18 -1.50 17.34
C PHE A 129 0.48 -2.92 17.81
N MET A 130 1.71 -3.38 17.56
CA MET A 130 2.32 -4.53 18.23
C MET A 130 2.97 -4.06 19.54
N ASP A 131 3.19 -4.99 20.48
CA ASP A 131 3.78 -4.66 21.80
C ASP A 131 5.20 -4.07 21.71
N ASN A 132 5.90 -4.29 20.58
CA ASN A 132 7.21 -3.73 20.30
C ASN A 132 7.18 -2.30 19.71
N GLY A 133 6.00 -1.70 19.51
CA GLY A 133 5.81 -0.39 18.87
C GLY A 133 5.73 -0.44 17.34
N ALA A 134 5.68 -1.61 16.71
CA ALA A 134 5.44 -1.71 15.28
C ALA A 134 3.97 -1.45 14.92
N LEU A 135 3.73 -0.74 13.82
CA LEU A 135 2.40 -0.36 13.35
C LEU A 135 1.99 -1.23 12.16
N TYR A 136 0.82 -1.85 12.18
CA TYR A 136 0.42 -2.83 11.16
C TYR A 136 -1.05 -2.75 10.73
N THR A 137 -1.35 -3.25 9.53
CA THR A 137 -2.71 -3.35 8.98
C THR A 137 -3.52 -4.44 9.69
N LEU A 138 -4.75 -4.12 10.10
CA LEU A 138 -5.65 -5.11 10.70
C LEU A 138 -5.94 -6.26 9.73
N MET A 139 -6.18 -5.91 8.46
CA MET A 139 -6.32 -6.85 7.36
C MET A 139 -4.93 -7.23 6.85
N GLY A 140 -4.64 -8.52 6.72
CA GLY A 140 -3.37 -9.00 6.14
C GLY A 140 -2.14 -8.95 7.06
N LYS A 141 -2.18 -8.20 8.17
CA LYS A 141 -1.15 -8.17 9.22
C LYS A 141 0.25 -7.76 8.72
N LYS A 142 0.31 -6.78 7.81
CA LYS A 142 1.56 -6.23 7.27
C LYS A 142 1.93 -4.95 8.00
N CYS A 143 3.21 -4.78 8.31
CA CYS A 143 3.71 -3.61 9.02
C CYS A 143 3.92 -2.43 8.07
N ILE A 144 3.59 -1.22 8.53
CA ILE A 144 3.95 0.04 7.87
C ILE A 144 5.45 0.26 8.07
N THR A 145 6.19 0.40 6.97
CA THR A 145 7.66 0.43 6.99
C THR A 145 8.24 1.46 6.04
N LEU A 146 9.44 1.95 6.39
CA LEU A 146 10.32 2.65 5.46
C LEU A 146 10.86 1.66 4.41
N GLU A 147 10.50 1.89 3.14
CA GLU A 147 11.00 1.16 1.97
C GLU A 147 12.53 1.23 1.94
N ASP A 148 13.18 0.07 1.77
CA ASP A 148 14.62 -0.19 1.86
C ASP A 148 15.33 0.23 3.18
N GLY A 149 14.67 0.97 4.07
CA GLY A 149 15.25 1.55 5.28
C GLY A 149 16.11 2.78 5.04
N ASN A 150 16.00 3.42 3.87
CA ASN A 150 16.84 4.56 3.50
C ASN A 150 15.99 5.82 3.30
N VAL A 151 16.38 6.91 3.98
CA VAL A 151 15.77 8.24 3.78
C VAL A 151 16.70 9.05 2.88
N THR A 152 16.20 9.45 1.71
CA THR A 152 16.93 10.28 0.75
C THR A 152 16.65 11.77 0.96
N LYS A 153 17.25 12.66 0.16
CA LYS A 153 16.89 14.09 0.13
C LYS A 153 15.44 14.34 -0.29
N GLN A 154 14.81 13.41 -1.01
CA GLN A 154 13.41 13.47 -1.43
C GLN A 154 12.46 12.87 -0.35
N GLY A 155 13.02 12.42 0.77
CA GLY A 155 12.35 11.64 1.80
C GLY A 155 12.62 10.14 1.66
N GLY A 156 11.97 9.35 2.50
CA GLY A 156 11.92 7.90 2.42
C GLY A 156 10.51 7.43 2.07
N SER A 157 10.38 6.49 1.14
CA SER A 157 9.07 5.95 0.73
C SER A 157 8.50 5.02 1.80
N ILE A 158 7.17 4.96 1.92
CA ILE A 158 6.47 4.13 2.92
C ILE A 158 5.66 3.01 2.25
N THR A 159 5.91 1.78 2.69
CA THR A 159 5.32 0.56 2.14
C THR A 159 4.91 -0.43 3.24
N LEU A 160 4.02 -1.36 2.91
CA LEU A 160 3.77 -2.56 3.68
C LEU A 160 4.89 -3.58 3.48
N GLN A 161 5.26 -4.24 4.57
CA GLN A 161 6.20 -5.37 4.61
C GLN A 161 5.78 -6.35 5.72
N ASP A 162 6.18 -7.61 5.59
CA ASP A 162 6.14 -8.60 6.66
C ASP A 162 6.77 -8.06 7.96
N CYS A 163 6.03 -8.17 9.07
CA CYS A 163 6.40 -7.56 10.35
C CYS A 163 7.65 -8.18 10.99
N ASP A 164 7.81 -9.50 10.89
CA ASP A 164 8.95 -10.19 11.48
C ASP A 164 10.23 -9.85 10.68
N THR A 165 10.15 -9.86 9.34
CA THR A 165 11.22 -9.43 8.43
C THR A 165 11.62 -7.97 8.67
N ALA A 166 10.64 -7.07 8.80
CA ALA A 166 10.89 -5.65 9.00
C ALA A 166 11.47 -5.33 10.39
N THR A 167 11.06 -6.08 11.42
CA THR A 167 11.61 -5.95 12.79
C THR A 167 13.02 -6.53 12.87
N ALA A 168 13.27 -7.67 12.23
CA ALA A 168 14.58 -8.33 12.20
C ALA A 168 15.69 -7.50 11.54
N ALA A 169 15.33 -6.50 10.71
CA ALA A 169 16.28 -5.53 10.17
C ALA A 169 16.97 -4.66 11.25
N GLY A 170 16.39 -4.55 12.46
CA GLY A 170 17.02 -3.91 13.62
C GLY A 170 17.26 -2.40 13.50
N ASP A 171 16.77 -1.75 12.44
CA ASP A 171 17.07 -0.35 12.10
C ASP A 171 15.92 0.62 12.39
N GLY A 172 14.85 0.15 13.06
CA GLY A 172 13.69 0.94 13.45
C GLY A 172 12.67 1.22 12.35
N ARG A 173 12.83 0.67 11.14
CA ARG A 173 11.95 0.98 9.97
C ARG A 173 10.46 0.70 10.17
N ALA A 174 10.12 -0.25 11.05
CA ALA A 174 8.75 -0.68 11.33
C ALA A 174 8.15 -0.04 12.59
N LEU A 175 8.96 0.67 13.38
CA LEU A 175 8.58 1.20 14.68
C LEU A 175 8.01 2.62 14.55
N TRP A 176 6.95 2.92 15.30
CA TRP A 176 6.26 4.20 15.23
C TRP A 176 5.85 4.72 16.61
N GLU A 177 5.96 6.04 16.79
CA GLU A 177 5.69 6.75 18.04
C GLU A 177 4.77 7.95 17.76
N PRO A 178 3.52 7.95 18.27
CA PRO A 178 2.65 9.13 18.22
C PRO A 178 3.19 10.24 19.13
N MET A 179 3.47 11.41 18.58
CA MET A 179 4.05 12.55 19.30
C MET A 179 2.99 13.52 19.81
N PRO A 180 3.24 14.24 20.93
CA PRO A 180 2.35 15.32 21.41
C PRO A 180 2.13 16.47 20.39
N SER A 181 3.00 16.60 19.38
CA SER A 181 2.86 17.54 18.25
C SER A 181 1.86 17.09 17.16
N SER A 182 1.10 16.02 17.44
CA SER A 182 0.28 15.25 16.50
C SER A 182 1.06 14.72 15.28
N GLN A 183 2.38 14.61 15.36
CA GLN A 183 3.18 13.93 14.34
C GLN A 183 3.29 12.44 14.65
N LEU A 184 3.40 11.61 13.62
CA LEU A 184 3.70 10.18 13.77
C LEU A 184 5.18 9.96 13.44
N LYS A 185 6.00 9.79 14.47
CA LYS A 185 7.46 9.63 14.36
C LYS A 185 7.82 8.18 14.05
N SER A 186 8.82 7.98 13.21
CA SER A 186 9.44 6.68 12.97
C SER A 186 10.57 6.42 13.97
N GLY A 187 10.71 5.17 14.41
CA GLY A 187 11.86 4.70 15.19
C GLY A 187 13.16 4.63 14.40
N LYS A 188 13.15 4.94 13.10
CA LYS A 188 14.37 5.08 12.29
C LYS A 188 15.26 6.19 12.84
N ALA A 189 16.52 5.85 13.12
CA ALA A 189 17.51 6.81 13.61
C ALA A 189 17.63 8.04 12.68
N GLY A 190 17.40 9.23 13.25
CA GLY A 190 17.47 10.50 12.52
C GLY A 190 16.27 11.44 12.68
N ASP A 191 15.32 11.16 13.57
CA ASP A 191 14.17 12.04 13.86
C ASP A 191 13.28 12.31 12.63
N TYR A 192 12.76 11.22 12.07
CA TYR A 192 11.90 11.25 10.89
C TYR A 192 10.43 11.06 11.29
N CYS A 193 9.54 11.82 10.66
CA CYS A 193 8.09 11.75 10.86
C CYS A 193 7.37 11.48 9.54
N LEU A 194 6.23 10.78 9.63
CA LEU A 194 5.34 10.56 8.50
C LEU A 194 4.74 11.90 8.06
N THR A 195 4.78 12.15 6.76
CA THR A 195 4.11 13.27 6.11
C THR A 195 3.70 12.86 4.70
N MET A 196 3.15 13.79 3.92
CA MET A 196 2.70 13.54 2.56
C MET A 196 3.50 14.38 1.56
N GLY A 197 4.10 13.74 0.56
CA GLY A 197 4.93 14.38 -0.46
C GLY A 197 4.41 14.16 -1.89
N PRO A 198 4.79 15.01 -2.85
CA PRO A 198 5.55 16.24 -2.68
C PRO A 198 4.68 17.39 -2.14
N GLU A 199 5.29 18.52 -1.75
CA GLU A 199 4.62 19.64 -1.07
C GLU A 199 3.45 20.24 -1.90
N GLN A 200 3.65 20.40 -3.21
CA GLN A 200 2.62 20.92 -4.11
C GLN A 200 1.44 19.95 -4.37
N ALA A 201 1.58 18.66 -4.05
CA ALA A 201 0.51 17.69 -4.30
C ALA A 201 -0.62 17.81 -3.27
N ARG A 202 -1.81 17.36 -3.68
CA ARG A 202 -3.05 17.39 -2.90
C ARG A 202 -3.70 16.00 -2.84
N PRO A 203 -4.54 15.70 -1.83
CA PRO A 203 -5.31 14.46 -1.79
C PRO A 203 -6.20 14.31 -3.03
N GLY A 204 -6.43 13.06 -3.44
CA GLY A 204 -7.24 12.73 -4.62
C GLY A 204 -6.41 12.20 -5.80
N GLU A 205 -7.12 11.88 -6.89
CA GLU A 205 -6.54 11.32 -8.11
C GLU A 205 -6.50 12.37 -9.22
N THR A 206 -5.47 12.32 -10.07
CA THR A 206 -5.29 13.20 -11.23
C THR A 206 -5.15 12.34 -12.48
N ASN A 207 -5.81 12.72 -13.57
CA ASN A 207 -5.54 12.13 -14.89
C ASN A 207 -4.22 12.67 -15.42
N LEU A 208 -3.18 11.83 -15.49
CA LEU A 208 -1.82 12.18 -15.90
C LEU A 208 -1.73 12.70 -17.34
N ILE A 209 -2.71 12.37 -18.19
CA ILE A 209 -2.63 12.63 -19.63
C ILE A 209 -3.57 13.75 -20.10
N ARG A 210 -4.35 14.36 -19.19
CA ARG A 210 -5.33 15.40 -19.55
C ARG A 210 -4.65 16.57 -20.31
N GLY A 211 -5.04 16.77 -21.56
CA GLY A 211 -4.46 17.77 -22.46
C GLY A 211 -3.06 17.44 -23.00
N SER A 212 -2.60 16.19 -22.86
CA SER A 212 -1.30 15.75 -23.38
C SER A 212 -1.28 15.73 -24.90
N ASN A 213 -0.17 16.19 -25.48
CA ASN A 213 0.15 16.01 -26.90
C ASN A 213 1.15 14.86 -27.13
N ALA A 214 1.62 14.20 -26.06
CA ALA A 214 2.57 13.09 -26.12
C ALA A 214 1.83 11.75 -26.31
N ILE A 215 1.01 11.70 -27.37
CA ILE A 215 0.17 10.57 -27.74
C ILE A 215 0.36 10.33 -29.24
N ASP A 216 0.74 9.10 -29.58
CA ASP A 216 1.02 8.66 -30.94
C ASP A 216 0.16 7.44 -31.28
N ALA A 217 -0.04 7.17 -32.57
CA ALA A 217 -0.79 6.01 -33.03
C ALA A 217 -0.24 5.48 -34.37
N SER A 218 -0.45 4.19 -34.63
CA SER A 218 -0.04 3.54 -35.90
C SER A 218 -0.74 4.11 -37.13
N SER A 219 -1.98 4.59 -36.99
CA SER A 219 -2.76 5.23 -38.04
C SER A 219 -3.67 6.35 -37.48
N SER A 220 -4.27 7.16 -38.35
CA SER A 220 -5.23 8.22 -37.96
C SER A 220 -6.13 8.67 -39.10
N ASN A 221 -7.45 8.66 -38.88
CA ASN A 221 -8.45 8.96 -39.90
C ASN A 221 -8.84 10.45 -39.95
N GLY A 222 -8.31 11.20 -40.92
CA GLY A 222 -8.72 12.60 -41.14
C GLY A 222 -8.50 13.51 -39.93
N SER A 223 -9.59 14.01 -39.32
CA SER A 223 -9.54 14.83 -38.10
C SER A 223 -9.41 14.02 -36.80
N HIS A 224 -9.56 12.70 -36.83
CA HIS A 224 -9.62 11.82 -35.65
C HIS A 224 -8.21 11.41 -35.19
N ILE A 225 -7.42 12.41 -34.78
CA ILE A 225 -5.99 12.30 -34.46
C ILE A 225 -5.71 11.90 -32.99
N PRO A 226 -4.54 11.34 -32.65
CA PRO A 226 -4.33 10.57 -31.41
C PRO A 226 -4.50 11.39 -30.12
N LYS A 227 -4.11 12.67 -30.14
CA LYS A 227 -4.24 13.58 -28.98
C LYS A 227 -5.68 13.77 -28.48
N LEU A 228 -6.69 13.48 -29.32
CA LEU A 228 -8.10 13.63 -28.95
C LEU A 228 -8.50 12.68 -27.83
N VAL A 229 -7.83 11.53 -27.67
CA VAL A 229 -8.10 10.60 -26.55
C VAL A 229 -7.89 11.21 -25.16
N ALA A 230 -7.27 12.39 -25.06
CA ALA A 230 -6.97 13.02 -23.79
C ALA A 230 -7.41 14.50 -23.69
N ASP A 231 -8.15 15.02 -24.68
CA ASP A 231 -8.65 16.40 -24.66
C ASP A 231 -9.76 16.62 -23.60
N GLY A 232 -10.53 15.56 -23.30
CA GLY A 232 -11.64 15.58 -22.35
C GLY A 232 -12.92 16.17 -22.93
N ASN A 233 -13.14 16.06 -24.24
CA ASN A 233 -14.35 16.48 -24.94
C ASN A 233 -15.08 15.27 -25.53
N ASP A 234 -16.24 14.93 -24.98
CA ASP A 234 -17.07 13.77 -25.34
C ASP A 234 -17.57 13.77 -26.82
N SER A 235 -17.29 14.83 -27.58
CA SER A 235 -17.60 14.96 -29.02
C SER A 235 -16.39 14.74 -29.95
N THR A 236 -15.22 14.41 -29.41
CA THR A 236 -14.00 14.11 -30.19
C THR A 236 -13.43 12.74 -29.84
N TYR A 237 -12.75 12.12 -30.81
CA TYR A 237 -12.16 10.79 -30.67
C TYR A 237 -10.99 10.63 -31.64
N TRP A 238 -10.01 9.79 -31.28
CA TRP A 238 -9.07 9.21 -32.24
C TRP A 238 -9.74 8.05 -32.97
N ALA A 239 -9.40 7.84 -34.25
CA ALA A 239 -9.82 6.67 -35.00
C ALA A 239 -8.71 6.17 -35.93
N SER A 240 -8.62 4.85 -36.08
CA SER A 240 -7.69 4.19 -36.99
C SER A 240 -8.04 4.46 -38.45
N ASP A 241 -7.11 4.14 -39.35
CA ASP A 241 -7.46 3.95 -40.75
C ASP A 241 -8.55 2.88 -40.93
N TRP A 242 -9.20 2.94 -42.09
CA TRP A 242 -10.34 2.09 -42.42
C TRP A 242 -9.94 0.66 -42.76
N ASP A 243 -10.76 -0.28 -42.31
CA ASP A 243 -10.63 -1.73 -42.51
C ASP A 243 -9.22 -2.27 -42.13
N PRO A 244 -8.74 -2.01 -40.90
CA PRO A 244 -7.38 -2.38 -40.49
C PRO A 244 -7.19 -3.90 -40.52
N SER A 245 -6.04 -4.33 -41.06
CA SER A 245 -5.69 -5.75 -41.24
C SER A 245 -4.57 -6.25 -40.33
N GLU A 246 -3.99 -5.35 -39.53
CA GLU A 246 -2.89 -5.59 -38.60
C GLU A 246 -3.23 -4.94 -37.25
N ASP A 247 -2.43 -5.21 -36.21
CA ASP A 247 -2.55 -4.57 -34.89
C ASP A 247 -2.47 -3.04 -35.00
N GLU A 248 -3.51 -2.36 -34.54
CA GLU A 248 -3.52 -0.90 -34.37
C GLU A 248 -3.13 -0.52 -32.94
N THR A 249 -2.44 0.60 -32.75
CA THR A 249 -1.90 1.01 -31.47
C THR A 249 -2.17 2.48 -31.16
N VAL A 250 -2.41 2.77 -29.88
CA VAL A 250 -2.29 4.13 -29.31
C VAL A 250 -1.27 4.07 -28.18
N THR A 251 -0.19 4.83 -28.32
CA THR A 251 0.94 4.87 -27.39
C THR A 251 1.01 6.24 -26.72
N ILE A 252 1.16 6.25 -25.39
CA ILE A 252 1.05 7.44 -24.55
C ILE A 252 2.32 7.56 -23.70
N ASP A 253 3.05 8.67 -23.78
CA ASP A 253 4.13 9.00 -22.84
C ASP A 253 3.60 9.88 -21.71
N LEU A 254 3.76 9.42 -20.47
CA LEU A 254 3.44 10.15 -19.24
C LEU A 254 4.53 11.19 -18.88
N GLY A 255 5.60 11.27 -19.67
CA GLY A 255 6.75 12.18 -19.53
C GLY A 255 7.75 11.74 -18.46
N THR A 256 7.27 11.08 -17.40
CA THR A 256 8.07 10.48 -16.33
C THR A 256 7.46 9.15 -15.89
N THR A 257 8.27 8.27 -15.31
CA THR A 257 7.75 7.08 -14.63
C THR A 257 6.87 7.50 -13.46
N ALA A 258 5.60 7.08 -13.49
CA ALA A 258 4.60 7.32 -12.47
C ALA A 258 4.05 6.00 -11.92
N LYS A 259 3.51 6.04 -10.70
CA LYS A 259 2.65 4.98 -10.18
C LYS A 259 1.23 5.24 -10.69
N VAL A 260 0.76 4.41 -11.61
CA VAL A 260 -0.61 4.43 -12.14
C VAL A 260 -1.52 3.69 -11.17
N ASN A 261 -2.69 4.27 -10.90
CA ASN A 261 -3.68 3.72 -9.97
C ASN A 261 -4.92 3.17 -10.69
N GLY A 262 -5.20 3.67 -11.89
CA GLY A 262 -6.28 3.21 -12.76
C GLY A 262 -6.04 3.63 -14.20
N ILE A 263 -6.55 2.85 -15.14
CA ILE A 263 -6.65 3.19 -16.55
C ILE A 263 -8.10 2.97 -16.96
N ASP A 264 -8.80 4.06 -17.30
CA ASP A 264 -10.10 3.99 -17.94
C ASP A 264 -9.93 4.22 -19.45
N ILE A 265 -10.70 3.50 -20.27
CA ILE A 265 -10.80 3.71 -21.72
C ILE A 265 -12.27 3.78 -22.07
N ASP A 266 -12.69 4.82 -22.80
CA ASP A 266 -14.02 4.93 -23.41
C ASP A 266 -13.85 4.86 -24.94
N TRP A 267 -14.56 3.93 -25.58
CA TRP A 267 -14.43 3.61 -27.00
C TRP A 267 -15.48 4.33 -27.86
N GLU A 268 -15.09 4.78 -29.06
CA GLU A 268 -16.02 5.20 -30.13
C GLU A 268 -16.30 4.04 -31.10
N TYR A 269 -15.27 3.24 -31.41
CA TYR A 269 -15.37 2.00 -32.18
C TYR A 269 -14.55 0.95 -31.44
N PRO A 270 -15.15 0.19 -30.50
CA PRO A 270 -14.40 -0.73 -29.66
C PRO A 270 -13.80 -1.89 -30.48
N PRO A 271 -12.59 -2.34 -30.13
CA PRO A 271 -12.05 -3.61 -30.62
C PRO A 271 -12.87 -4.79 -30.09
N LYS A 272 -12.84 -5.92 -30.80
CA LYS A 272 -13.24 -7.24 -30.27
C LYS A 272 -12.17 -7.79 -29.33
N SER A 273 -10.90 -7.69 -29.72
CA SER A 273 -9.78 -8.10 -28.87
C SER A 273 -8.70 -7.04 -28.81
N PHE A 274 -8.13 -6.84 -27.62
CA PHE A 274 -7.11 -5.82 -27.36
C PHE A 274 -6.28 -6.17 -26.12
N SER A 275 -5.13 -5.51 -25.99
CA SER A 275 -4.29 -5.54 -24.80
C SER A 275 -3.92 -4.13 -24.33
N VAL A 276 -3.59 -4.01 -23.04
CA VAL A 276 -3.01 -2.80 -22.45
C VAL A 276 -1.65 -3.16 -21.90
N GLU A 277 -0.62 -2.54 -22.45
CA GLU A 277 0.78 -2.76 -22.11
C GLU A 277 1.37 -1.54 -21.40
N ASN A 278 2.40 -1.77 -20.58
CA ASN A 278 3.21 -0.71 -19.98
C ASN A 278 4.69 -0.84 -20.32
N SER A 279 5.41 0.27 -20.23
CA SER A 279 6.87 0.30 -20.25
C SER A 279 7.40 1.43 -19.37
N THR A 280 8.64 1.32 -18.90
CA THR A 280 9.37 2.41 -18.22
C THR A 280 10.44 3.06 -19.10
N ASP A 281 10.84 2.41 -20.20
CA ASP A 281 11.87 2.89 -21.14
C ASP A 281 11.33 3.23 -22.53
N GLY A 282 10.15 2.75 -22.90
CA GLY A 282 9.52 2.97 -24.21
C GLY A 282 10.00 1.99 -25.29
N VAL A 283 10.75 0.96 -24.91
CA VAL A 283 11.32 -0.06 -25.79
C VAL A 283 10.82 -1.45 -25.39
N HIS A 284 10.90 -1.78 -24.10
CA HIS A 284 10.45 -3.06 -23.56
C HIS A 284 9.07 -2.88 -22.96
N PHE A 285 8.05 -3.41 -23.64
CA PHE A 285 6.67 -3.41 -23.18
C PHE A 285 6.31 -4.74 -22.50
N SER A 286 5.33 -4.69 -21.60
CA SER A 286 4.75 -5.88 -20.95
C SER A 286 3.25 -5.72 -20.84
N SER A 287 2.49 -6.75 -21.18
CA SER A 287 1.04 -6.74 -21.05
C SER A 287 0.61 -6.73 -19.58
N CYS A 288 -0.22 -5.74 -19.23
CA CYS A 288 -0.89 -5.62 -17.94
C CYS A 288 -2.28 -6.29 -17.95
N MET A 289 -2.90 -6.36 -19.13
CA MET A 289 -4.23 -6.91 -19.37
C MET A 289 -4.37 -7.32 -20.84
N ASN A 290 -5.01 -8.45 -21.08
CA ASN A 290 -5.45 -8.89 -22.41
C ASN A 290 -6.95 -9.18 -22.35
N VAL A 291 -7.68 -8.84 -23.41
CA VAL A 291 -9.12 -9.06 -23.54
C VAL A 291 -9.38 -9.65 -24.92
N ASP A 292 -9.79 -10.92 -24.98
CA ASP A 292 -10.04 -11.63 -26.24
C ASP A 292 -11.43 -11.36 -26.84
N PHE A 293 -12.37 -10.89 -26.00
CA PHE A 293 -13.75 -10.63 -26.40
C PHE A 293 -14.35 -9.49 -25.58
N ASN A 294 -14.37 -8.30 -26.17
CA ASN A 294 -14.89 -7.08 -25.57
C ASN A 294 -16.28 -6.72 -26.10
N GLU A 295 -17.29 -6.82 -25.25
CA GLU A 295 -18.66 -6.36 -25.52
C GLU A 295 -18.96 -4.97 -24.91
N LYS A 296 -17.95 -4.27 -24.38
CA LYS A 296 -18.11 -3.05 -23.58
C LYS A 296 -17.63 -1.81 -24.32
N TRP A 297 -18.40 -0.74 -24.18
CA TRP A 297 -18.06 0.62 -24.61
C TRP A 297 -17.04 1.30 -23.70
N ASN A 298 -16.77 0.75 -22.53
CA ASN A 298 -15.79 1.27 -21.59
C ASN A 298 -15.03 0.15 -20.85
N LEU A 299 -13.78 0.45 -20.48
CA LEU A 299 -12.92 -0.36 -19.64
C LEU A 299 -12.58 0.41 -18.36
N HIS A 300 -12.50 -0.29 -17.23
CA HIS A 300 -11.79 0.17 -16.04
C HIS A 300 -10.76 -0.89 -15.63
N MET A 301 -9.48 -0.57 -15.74
CA MET A 301 -8.39 -1.40 -15.25
C MET A 301 -7.78 -0.79 -13.97
N PRO A 302 -7.83 -1.48 -12.81
CA PRO A 302 -7.14 -1.01 -11.61
C PRO A 302 -5.62 -1.16 -11.77
N GLY A 303 -4.88 -0.07 -11.58
CA GLY A 303 -3.41 0.00 -11.71
C GLY A 303 -2.66 -0.65 -10.56
N ARG A 304 -2.91 -1.94 -10.28
CA ARG A 304 -2.38 -2.69 -9.12
C ARG A 304 -0.84 -2.66 -9.06
N MET A 305 -0.28 -1.68 -8.34
CA MET A 305 1.16 -1.38 -8.26
C MET A 305 1.82 -1.02 -9.61
N LEU A 306 1.04 -0.60 -10.60
CA LEU A 306 1.53 -0.37 -11.96
C LEU A 306 2.51 0.81 -12.01
N LYS A 307 3.80 0.56 -12.25
CA LYS A 307 4.79 1.60 -12.56
C LYS A 307 4.94 1.68 -14.08
N ALA A 308 4.69 2.85 -14.66
CA ALA A 308 4.75 3.08 -16.10
C ALA A 308 5.27 4.49 -16.40
N ARG A 309 6.06 4.63 -17.47
CA ARG A 309 6.24 5.91 -18.17
C ARG A 309 5.44 5.91 -19.47
N TYR A 310 5.45 4.79 -20.18
CA TYR A 310 4.68 4.62 -21.40
C TYR A 310 3.55 3.62 -21.17
N LEU A 311 2.42 3.87 -21.80
CA LEU A 311 1.30 2.95 -21.92
C LEU A 311 1.00 2.76 -23.41
N ARG A 312 0.69 1.53 -23.80
CA ARG A 312 0.31 1.21 -25.17
C ARG A 312 -0.96 0.36 -25.16
N ILE A 313 -1.99 0.85 -25.85
CA ILE A 313 -3.22 0.12 -26.11
C ILE A 313 -3.03 -0.51 -27.48
N VAL A 314 -3.06 -1.84 -27.57
CA VAL A 314 -2.92 -2.60 -28.83
C VAL A 314 -4.28 -3.23 -29.15
N MET A 315 -4.81 -2.99 -30.34
CA MET A 315 -6.12 -3.43 -30.80
C MET A 315 -5.92 -4.46 -31.91
N HIS A 316 -6.26 -5.71 -31.62
CA HIS A 316 -5.85 -6.88 -32.42
C HIS A 316 -6.93 -7.33 -33.42
N GLU A 317 -8.21 -7.21 -33.07
CA GLU A 317 -9.32 -7.62 -33.95
C GLU A 317 -10.48 -6.63 -33.85
N VAL A 318 -11.01 -6.17 -34.99
CA VAL A 318 -12.10 -5.20 -35.03
C VAL A 318 -13.42 -5.85 -34.60
N HIS A 319 -14.25 -5.13 -33.84
CA HIS A 319 -15.54 -5.68 -33.46
C HIS A 319 -16.51 -5.69 -34.67
N PRO A 320 -17.08 -6.85 -35.06
CA PRO A 320 -17.84 -6.96 -36.31
C PRO A 320 -19.09 -6.07 -36.36
N VAL A 321 -19.75 -5.86 -35.21
CA VAL A 321 -20.90 -4.95 -35.05
C VAL A 321 -20.48 -3.56 -34.53
N LEU A 322 -19.89 -3.47 -33.33
CA LEU A 322 -19.61 -2.21 -32.65
C LEU A 322 -18.48 -1.39 -33.30
N GLY A 323 -17.55 -2.03 -34.03
CA GLY A 323 -16.48 -1.37 -34.77
C GLY A 323 -16.87 -0.96 -36.19
N GLN A 324 -18.15 -1.05 -36.57
CA GLN A 324 -18.63 -0.68 -37.90
C GLN A 324 -19.15 0.75 -37.93
N HIS A 325 -18.61 1.57 -38.83
CA HIS A 325 -19.12 2.91 -39.10
C HIS A 325 -20.44 2.84 -39.89
N LYS A 326 -21.51 3.40 -39.30
CA LYS A 326 -22.90 3.19 -39.73
C LYS A 326 -23.21 3.66 -41.16
N GLU A 327 -22.54 4.71 -41.64
CA GLU A 327 -22.84 5.29 -42.95
C GLU A 327 -22.06 4.64 -44.10
N SER A 328 -20.83 4.20 -43.84
CA SER A 328 -19.94 3.61 -44.85
C SER A 328 -19.97 2.08 -44.85
N GLY A 329 -20.42 1.46 -43.76
CA GLY A 329 -20.38 0.00 -43.55
C GLY A 329 -18.96 -0.55 -43.34
N ARG A 330 -17.94 0.32 -43.31
CA ARG A 330 -16.53 -0.02 -43.11
C ARG A 330 -16.18 -0.14 -41.63
N HIS A 331 -15.12 -0.85 -41.33
CA HIS A 331 -14.67 -1.11 -39.96
C HIS A 331 -13.50 -0.20 -39.58
N LEU A 332 -13.37 0.13 -38.29
CA LEU A 332 -12.24 0.89 -37.72
C LEU A 332 -12.21 0.71 -36.20
N TYR A 333 -11.11 1.11 -35.58
CA TYR A 333 -11.05 1.33 -34.12
C TYR A 333 -11.21 2.81 -33.80
N GLY A 334 -11.66 3.12 -32.59
CA GLY A 334 -11.77 4.49 -32.13
C GLY A 334 -11.89 4.63 -30.63
N ILE A 335 -11.23 5.65 -30.08
CA ILE A 335 -11.14 5.92 -28.65
C ILE A 335 -11.57 7.37 -28.42
N GLN A 336 -12.64 7.56 -27.64
CA GLN A 336 -13.05 8.89 -27.16
C GLN A 336 -12.09 9.36 -26.08
N HIS A 337 -11.87 8.53 -25.06
CA HIS A 337 -11.08 8.91 -23.89
C HIS A 337 -10.17 7.79 -23.40
N VAL A 338 -8.96 8.18 -22.99
CA VAL A 338 -8.14 7.45 -22.04
C VAL A 338 -7.98 8.34 -20.80
N ARG A 339 -8.10 7.74 -19.62
CA ARG A 339 -7.80 8.40 -18.34
C ARG A 339 -6.81 7.54 -17.57
N VAL A 340 -5.60 8.05 -17.38
CA VAL A 340 -4.54 7.38 -16.61
C VAL A 340 -4.48 8.04 -15.25
N THR A 341 -5.16 7.47 -14.26
CA THR A 341 -5.23 8.08 -12.92
C THR A 341 -4.00 7.76 -12.09
N SER A 342 -3.54 8.74 -11.32
CA SER A 342 -2.48 8.58 -10.31
C SER A 342 -2.77 9.46 -9.11
N ARG A 343 -2.23 9.10 -7.94
CA ARG A 343 -2.24 9.92 -6.73
C ARG A 343 -0.87 10.56 -6.59
N ALA A 344 -0.75 11.85 -6.95
CA ALA A 344 0.52 12.57 -6.82
C ALA A 344 0.98 12.68 -5.37
N LEU A 345 0.03 12.77 -4.42
CA LEU A 345 0.32 12.83 -2.99
C LEU A 345 0.52 11.42 -2.41
N GLN A 346 1.76 11.13 -2.00
CA GLN A 346 2.22 9.84 -1.46
C GLN A 346 2.73 10.00 -0.02
N PRO A 347 2.64 8.96 0.84
CA PRO A 347 3.21 9.02 2.19
C PRO A 347 4.73 8.90 2.13
N VAL A 348 5.43 9.77 2.85
CA VAL A 348 6.89 9.82 2.91
C VAL A 348 7.39 10.10 4.32
N LEU A 349 8.61 9.67 4.63
CA LEU A 349 9.36 10.14 5.80
C LEU A 349 10.21 11.35 5.46
N GLN A 350 10.08 12.40 6.26
CA GLN A 350 10.93 13.58 6.27
C GLN A 350 11.36 13.90 7.70
N LYS A 351 12.34 14.80 7.91
CA LYS A 351 12.68 15.26 9.26
C LYS A 351 11.44 15.84 9.94
N CYS A 352 11.21 15.52 11.22
CA CYS A 352 10.05 16.01 11.95
C CYS A 352 9.96 17.55 11.94
N SER A 353 11.10 18.24 12.03
CA SER A 353 11.22 19.69 11.91
C SER A 353 10.84 20.25 10.54
N ASP A 354 11.09 19.50 9.46
CA ASP A 354 10.83 19.94 8.09
C ASP A 354 9.36 19.73 7.74
N ALA A 355 8.83 18.55 8.06
CA ALA A 355 7.41 18.22 7.93
C ALA A 355 6.50 19.19 8.70
N ALA A 356 6.93 19.62 9.90
CA ALA A 356 6.23 20.59 10.75
C ALA A 356 6.13 22.01 10.15
N ARG A 357 6.89 22.34 9.09
CA ARG A 357 6.78 23.63 8.39
C ARG A 357 5.71 23.65 7.30
N SER A 358 5.06 22.52 7.03
CA SER A 358 3.99 22.45 6.04
C SER A 358 2.81 23.37 6.40
N THR A 359 2.30 24.12 5.42
CA THR A 359 1.24 25.12 5.64
C THR A 359 -0.17 24.53 5.67
N ASP A 360 -0.31 23.23 5.39
CA ASP A 360 -1.60 22.55 5.28
C ASP A 360 -1.76 21.37 6.25
N ALA A 361 -0.86 21.22 7.24
CA ALA A 361 -0.91 20.22 8.32
C ALA A 361 -0.87 18.74 7.86
N ARG A 362 -0.26 18.47 6.70
CA ARG A 362 0.03 17.13 6.16
C ARG A 362 0.95 16.23 6.99
N ASP A 363 1.63 16.79 7.99
CA ASP A 363 2.43 16.05 8.97
C ASP A 363 1.63 15.67 10.23
N LYS A 364 0.35 16.08 10.31
CA LYS A 364 -0.52 15.83 11.45
C LYS A 364 -1.36 14.58 11.24
N TRP A 365 -1.38 13.74 12.27
CA TRP A 365 -2.00 12.44 12.29
C TRP A 365 -2.72 12.24 13.62
N PHE A 366 -3.96 11.77 13.55
CA PHE A 366 -4.77 11.48 14.74
C PHE A 366 -5.20 10.01 14.68
N LEU A 367 -5.04 9.31 15.80
CA LEU A 367 -5.35 7.90 15.92
C LEU A 367 -6.75 7.79 16.53
N VAL A 368 -7.74 7.47 15.70
CA VAL A 368 -9.16 7.42 16.07
C VAL A 368 -9.57 5.98 16.27
N GLU A 369 -9.84 5.58 17.51
CA GLU A 369 -10.21 4.20 17.84
C GLU A 369 -11.51 3.75 17.16
N VAL A 370 -11.54 2.49 16.75
CA VAL A 370 -12.67 1.83 16.09
C VAL A 370 -13.17 0.71 17.01
N THR A 371 -14.33 0.94 17.61
CA THR A 371 -14.96 0.03 18.58
C THR A 371 -15.57 -1.21 17.93
N GLU A 372 -16.08 -1.10 16.71
CA GLU A 372 -16.75 -2.19 16.00
C GLU A 372 -16.27 -2.29 14.54
N PHE A 373 -15.79 -3.47 14.16
CA PHE A 373 -15.52 -3.84 12.77
C PHE A 373 -15.81 -5.33 12.58
N ASN A 374 -16.63 -5.67 11.57
CA ASN A 374 -16.92 -7.06 11.20
C ASN A 374 -16.95 -7.17 9.67
N PRO A 375 -15.86 -7.67 9.04
CA PRO A 375 -15.79 -7.77 7.58
C PRO A 375 -16.79 -8.79 7.03
N CYS A 376 -17.18 -9.81 7.80
CA CYS A 376 -18.15 -10.83 7.40
C CYS A 376 -19.61 -10.30 7.33
N LYS A 377 -19.86 -9.05 7.72
CA LYS A 377 -21.14 -8.36 7.50
C LYS A 377 -21.13 -7.46 6.27
N ASN A 378 -20.08 -7.48 5.45
CA ASN A 378 -19.96 -6.64 4.28
C ASN A 378 -20.74 -7.23 3.08
N PRO A 379 -21.89 -6.65 2.67
CA PRO A 379 -22.72 -7.18 1.59
C PRO A 379 -22.07 -7.04 0.19
N ARG A 380 -20.86 -6.45 0.11
CA ARG A 380 -20.05 -6.38 -1.10
C ARG A 380 -19.04 -7.53 -1.22
N LEU A 381 -18.79 -8.29 -0.15
CA LEU A 381 -18.01 -9.54 -0.25
C LEU A 381 -18.86 -10.71 -0.78
N ASP A 382 -20.19 -10.62 -0.66
CA ASP A 382 -21.14 -11.56 -1.26
C ASP A 382 -21.28 -11.40 -2.78
N GLN A 383 -20.70 -10.33 -3.36
CA GLN A 383 -20.64 -10.14 -4.80
C GLN A 383 -19.33 -10.74 -5.33
N PRO A 384 -19.37 -11.74 -6.23
CA PRO A 384 -18.17 -12.25 -6.86
C PRO A 384 -17.46 -11.12 -7.61
N PRO A 385 -16.11 -11.14 -7.73
CA PRO A 385 -15.40 -10.25 -8.63
C PRO A 385 -16.02 -10.29 -10.04
N PRO A 386 -16.01 -9.20 -10.81
CA PRO A 386 -16.70 -9.12 -12.11
C PRO A 386 -16.23 -10.17 -13.14
N ASP A 387 -15.07 -10.78 -12.92
CA ASP A 387 -14.44 -11.80 -13.77
C ASP A 387 -14.67 -13.24 -13.25
N VAL A 388 -15.43 -13.42 -12.16
CA VAL A 388 -15.75 -14.72 -11.57
C VAL A 388 -17.20 -15.08 -11.88
N PRO A 389 -17.48 -16.23 -12.55
CA PRO A 389 -18.84 -16.67 -12.84
C PRO A 389 -19.70 -16.76 -11.58
N SER A 390 -20.97 -16.36 -11.69
CA SER A 390 -21.95 -16.42 -10.58
C SER A 390 -22.24 -17.84 -10.07
N THR A 391 -21.74 -18.87 -10.75
CA THR A 391 -21.80 -20.28 -10.37
C THR A 391 -20.62 -20.74 -9.49
N THR A 392 -19.60 -19.91 -9.26
CA THR A 392 -18.43 -20.26 -8.44
C THR A 392 -18.79 -20.30 -6.95
N GLN A 393 -19.02 -21.50 -6.43
CA GLN A 393 -19.18 -21.71 -4.99
C GLN A 393 -17.83 -21.64 -4.28
N PHE A 394 -17.61 -20.58 -3.51
CA PHE A 394 -16.53 -20.56 -2.52
C PHE A 394 -16.91 -21.49 -1.36
N ALA A 395 -16.02 -22.43 -1.03
CA ALA A 395 -16.24 -23.38 0.07
C ALA A 395 -16.18 -22.65 1.42
N GLY A 396 -17.33 -22.15 1.89
CA GLY A 396 -17.48 -21.57 3.21
C GLY A 396 -17.23 -22.62 4.28
N GLY A 397 -16.11 -22.51 4.99
CA GLY A 397 -15.77 -23.37 6.11
C GLY A 397 -16.72 -23.15 7.29
N LYS A 398 -17.80 -23.94 7.34
CA LYS A 398 -18.59 -24.14 8.56
C LYS A 398 -17.88 -25.16 9.44
N ASP A 399 -16.91 -24.69 10.22
CA ASP A 399 -16.43 -25.42 11.38
C ASP A 399 -17.47 -25.32 12.51
N ASP A 400 -18.56 -26.06 12.37
CA ASP A 400 -19.56 -26.26 13.42
C ASP A 400 -18.94 -27.11 14.55
N VAL A 401 -18.17 -26.45 15.43
CA VAL A 401 -17.60 -27.06 16.64
C VAL A 401 -18.72 -27.38 17.63
N LYS A 402 -19.34 -28.54 17.48
CA LYS A 402 -20.19 -29.13 18.51
C LYS A 402 -19.38 -29.37 19.79
N GLY A 403 -19.73 -28.67 20.86
CA GLY A 403 -19.26 -28.96 22.21
C GLY A 403 -19.73 -30.35 22.67
N PRO A 404 -19.02 -31.00 23.61
CA PRO A 404 -19.35 -32.35 24.07
C PRO A 404 -20.66 -32.38 24.88
N GLU A 405 -21.66 -33.09 24.36
CA GLU A 405 -22.94 -33.33 25.03
C GLU A 405 -22.74 -34.20 26.30
N THR A 406 -23.32 -33.77 27.43
CA THR A 406 -23.38 -34.55 28.67
C THR A 406 -24.52 -35.58 28.60
N PRO A 407 -24.29 -36.88 28.86
CA PRO A 407 -25.35 -37.87 28.83
C PRO A 407 -26.20 -37.82 30.10
N GLU A 408 -27.45 -37.40 29.99
CA GLU A 408 -28.46 -37.51 31.05
C GLU A 408 -29.11 -38.91 31.04
N ALA A 409 -29.55 -39.38 32.22
CA ALA A 409 -29.84 -40.79 32.47
C ALA A 409 -31.17 -41.28 31.88
N ALA A 410 -31.19 -42.52 31.39
CA ALA A 410 -32.39 -43.17 30.90
C ALA A 410 -33.35 -43.59 32.04
N GLY A 411 -34.59 -43.09 31.99
CA GLY A 411 -35.73 -43.56 32.79
C GLY A 411 -36.75 -44.31 31.91
N LEU A 412 -37.35 -45.38 32.44
CA LEU A 412 -38.16 -46.36 31.70
C LEU A 412 -39.61 -45.91 31.39
N PRO A 413 -40.33 -46.60 30.46
CA PRO A 413 -41.45 -46.03 29.70
C PRO A 413 -42.86 -46.54 30.08
N SER A 414 -43.88 -45.81 29.62
CA SER A 414 -45.21 -46.29 29.17
C SER A 414 -45.97 -45.06 28.59
N LYS A 415 -46.97 -45.14 27.71
CA LYS A 415 -47.77 -46.27 27.17
C LYS A 415 -48.46 -45.86 25.83
N GLU A 416 -49.00 -46.86 25.13
CA GLU A 416 -50.13 -46.78 24.16
C GLU A 416 -49.96 -46.13 22.76
N MET A 417 -49.88 -47.02 21.75
CA MET A 417 -50.41 -46.83 20.39
C MET A 417 -51.92 -47.13 20.33
N ILE A 418 -52.67 -46.41 19.49
CA ILE A 418 -53.85 -46.90 18.71
C ILE A 418 -53.82 -46.10 17.39
N GLU A 419 -53.24 -46.64 16.32
CA GLU A 419 -53.89 -47.29 15.16
C GLU A 419 -54.65 -46.36 14.17
N ALA A 420 -54.05 -46.18 12.99
CA ALA A 420 -54.66 -46.36 11.66
C ALA A 420 -53.55 -46.49 10.60
#